data_AF-A0A960LVL4-F1
#
_entry.id   AF-A0A960LVL4-F1
#
_cell.length_a   1.000
_cell.length_b   1.000
_cell.length_c   1.000
_cell.angle_alpha   90.00
_cell.angle_beta   90.00
_cell.angle_gamma   90.00
#
_symmetry.space_group_name_H-M   'P 1'
#
loop_
_entity.id
_entity.type
_entity.pdbx_description
1 polymer ?
#
loop_
_entity_poly.entity_id
_entity_poly.type
_entity_poly.pdbx_seq_one_letter_code
_entity_poly.pdbx_strand_id
1 'polypeptide(L)'
;MTKAPKEDLVEIDALEEKVQKQETVKLERIRISAEISGNVAERIKNAVYWTPGMTMAGFIEESLAKAIEELEQEKGEKFPQRERQLVGGRPII
;
A
#
# COMPACT_ATOMS: atom_id res chain seq x y z
N MET A 1 -42.90 27.70 34.89
CA MET A 1 -42.35 28.13 33.60
C MET A 1 -40.99 27.46 33.43
N THR A 2 -40.97 26.47 32.56
CA THR A 2 -39.88 25.51 32.30
C THR A 2 -38.73 26.22 31.61
N LYS A 3 -37.52 26.15 32.18
CA LYS A 3 -36.30 26.71 31.57
C LYS A 3 -35.68 25.62 30.71
N ALA A 4 -35.74 25.78 29.38
CA ALA A 4 -35.02 24.93 28.44
C ALA A 4 -33.50 25.24 28.50
N PRO A 5 -32.61 24.24 28.39
CA PRO A 5 -31.17 24.44 28.48
C PRO A 5 -30.60 24.96 27.16
N LYS A 6 -29.53 25.78 27.26
CA LYS A 6 -28.81 26.44 26.16
C LYS A 6 -27.47 25.72 25.90
N GLU A 7 -27.46 24.40 25.90
CA GLU A 7 -26.19 23.63 25.92
C GLU A 7 -25.81 23.00 24.57
N ASP A 8 -26.70 22.96 23.59
CA ASP A 8 -26.47 22.16 22.36
C ASP A 8 -25.73 22.87 21.21
N LEU A 9 -25.35 24.15 21.35
CA LEU A 9 -24.72 24.91 20.23
C LEU A 9 -23.19 24.94 20.25
N VAL A 10 -22.53 24.40 21.27
CA VAL A 10 -21.05 24.40 21.37
C VAL A 10 -20.43 23.06 20.95
N GLU A 11 -21.23 22.00 20.82
CA GLU A 11 -20.72 20.64 20.58
C GLU A 11 -20.50 20.28 19.10
N ILE A 12 -21.08 21.02 18.15
CA ILE A 12 -20.95 20.71 16.72
C ILE A 12 -19.58 21.13 16.13
N ASP A 13 -19.02 22.27 16.54
CA ASP A 13 -17.69 22.70 16.06
C ASP A 13 -16.55 21.84 16.66
N ALA A 14 -16.75 21.31 17.87
CA ALA A 14 -15.80 20.42 18.54
C ALA A 14 -15.83 18.97 18.02
N LEU A 15 -16.88 18.60 17.28
CA LEU A 15 -16.96 17.32 16.56
C LEU A 15 -16.34 17.40 15.17
N GLU A 16 -16.36 18.57 14.51
CA GLU A 16 -15.67 18.76 13.21
C GLU A 16 -14.15 18.79 13.35
N GLU A 17 -13.60 19.33 14.43
CA GLU A 17 -12.15 19.32 14.68
C GLU A 17 -11.58 17.92 14.96
N LYS A 18 -12.42 16.96 15.38
CA LYS A 18 -12.01 15.58 15.64
C LYS A 18 -11.96 14.69 14.40
N VAL A 19 -12.47 15.14 13.26
CA VAL A 19 -12.41 14.39 11.99
C VAL A 19 -11.09 14.62 11.25
N GLN A 20 -10.36 15.70 11.54
CA GLN A 20 -9.14 16.10 10.82
C GLN A 20 -7.82 15.59 11.40
N LYS A 21 -7.87 14.80 12.48
CA LYS A 21 -6.70 14.06 12.98
C LYS A 21 -6.78 12.59 12.57
N GLN A 22 -7.11 12.34 11.31
CA GLN A 22 -6.70 11.10 10.68
C GLN A 22 -5.17 11.11 10.70
N GLU A 23 -4.59 10.37 11.65
CA GLU A 23 -3.23 9.90 11.57
C GLU A 23 -3.03 9.35 10.16
N THR A 24 -2.38 10.14 9.30
CA THR A 24 -1.91 9.64 8.02
C THR A 24 -0.93 8.55 8.37
N VAL A 25 -1.38 7.30 8.38
CA VAL A 25 -0.51 6.12 8.45
C VAL A 25 0.47 6.31 7.31
N LYS A 26 1.68 6.74 7.66
CA LYS A 26 2.73 7.02 6.69
C LYS A 26 3.08 5.67 6.11
N LEU A 27 2.48 5.34 4.96
CA LEU A 27 2.76 4.09 4.25
C LEU A 27 4.28 3.97 4.10
N GLU A 28 4.88 3.04 4.83
CA GLU A 28 6.31 2.82 4.78
C GLU A 28 6.66 2.28 3.39
N ARG A 29 7.14 3.17 2.51
CA ARG A 29 7.57 2.81 1.16
C ARG A 29 8.99 2.25 1.24
N ILE A 30 9.15 0.99 0.82
CA ILE A 30 10.45 0.32 0.73
C ILE A 30 10.95 0.39 -0.71
N ARG A 31 12.23 0.78 -0.90
CA ARG A 31 12.88 0.74 -2.22
C ARG A 31 13.48 -0.65 -2.47
N ILE A 32 13.07 -1.27 -3.56
CA ILE A 32 13.67 -2.50 -4.08
C ILE A 32 14.34 -2.17 -5.42
N SER A 33 15.60 -2.57 -5.57
CA SER A 33 16.33 -2.44 -6.83
C SER A 33 16.54 -3.84 -7.41
N ALA A 34 16.10 -4.05 -8.65
CA ALA A 34 16.28 -5.30 -9.38
C ALA A 34 16.68 -5.00 -10.82
N GLU A 35 17.51 -5.86 -11.39
CA GLU A 35 17.84 -5.84 -12.81
C GLU A 35 16.85 -6.74 -13.56
N ILE A 36 16.27 -6.23 -14.64
CA ILE A 36 15.32 -6.93 -15.50
C ILE A 36 15.75 -6.84 -16.96
N SER A 37 15.27 -7.75 -17.80
CA SER A 37 15.57 -7.68 -19.23
C SER A 37 15.02 -6.37 -19.85
N GLY A 38 15.78 -5.79 -20.78
CA GLY A 38 15.38 -4.55 -21.46
C GLY A 38 14.04 -4.66 -22.19
N ASN A 39 13.72 -5.84 -22.76
CA ASN A 39 12.44 -6.10 -23.40
C ASN A 39 11.26 -5.93 -22.41
N VAL A 40 11.38 -6.53 -21.22
CA VAL A 40 10.35 -6.39 -20.18
C VAL A 40 10.23 -4.93 -19.74
N ALA A 41 11.36 -4.23 -19.53
CA ALA A 41 11.34 -2.83 -19.14
C ALA A 41 10.58 -1.95 -20.16
N GLU A 42 10.82 -2.13 -21.47
CA GLU A 42 10.10 -1.39 -22.51
C GLU A 42 8.61 -1.74 -22.56
N ARG A 43 8.25 -3.02 -22.38
CA ARG A 43 6.84 -3.43 -22.32
C ARG A 43 6.11 -2.79 -21.13
N ILE A 44 6.75 -2.70 -19.96
CA ILE A 44 6.16 -2.04 -18.79
C ILE A 44 5.97 -0.55 -19.07
N LYS A 45 6.98 0.14 -19.63
CA LYS A 45 6.86 1.56 -20.00
C LYS A 45 5.67 1.80 -20.93
N ASN A 46 5.50 0.95 -21.95
CA ASN A 46 4.37 1.04 -22.87
C ASN A 46 3.04 0.81 -22.15
N ALA A 47 2.94 -0.21 -21.30
CA ALA A 47 1.71 -0.51 -20.57
C ALA A 47 1.28 0.67 -19.67
N VAL A 48 2.23 1.25 -18.93
CA VAL A 48 1.98 2.41 -18.06
C VAL A 48 1.61 3.64 -18.90
N TYR A 49 2.32 3.88 -20.01
CA TYR A 49 2.06 5.02 -20.90
C TYR A 49 0.62 5.00 -21.46
N TRP A 50 0.13 3.84 -21.87
CA TRP A 50 -1.19 3.68 -22.47
C TRP A 50 -2.34 3.47 -21.46
N THR A 51 -2.04 3.42 -20.16
CA THR A 51 -3.05 3.18 -19.12
C THR A 51 -3.21 4.41 -18.23
N PRO A 52 -4.25 5.25 -18.43
CA PRO A 52 -4.47 6.45 -17.64
C PRO A 52 -4.57 6.15 -16.14
N GLY A 53 -3.89 6.94 -15.33
CA GLY A 53 -3.87 6.78 -13.86
C GLY A 53 -2.95 5.67 -13.35
N MET A 54 -2.34 4.88 -14.24
CA MET A 54 -1.35 3.88 -13.85
C MET A 54 0.04 4.51 -13.69
N THR A 55 0.77 4.06 -12.68
CA THR A 55 2.17 4.48 -12.47
C THR A 55 3.09 3.26 -12.56
N MET A 56 4.37 3.48 -12.86
CA MET A 56 5.38 2.41 -12.87
C MET A 56 5.44 1.67 -11.54
N ALA A 57 5.43 2.42 -10.43
CA ALA A 57 5.44 1.83 -9.09
C ALA A 57 4.15 1.04 -8.80
N GLY A 58 2.99 1.58 -9.14
CA GLY A 58 1.70 0.90 -8.95
C GLY A 58 1.59 -0.37 -9.79
N PHE A 59 2.03 -0.34 -11.05
CA PHE A 59 2.09 -1.52 -11.92
C PHE A 59 2.97 -2.62 -11.30
N ILE A 60 4.17 -2.26 -10.83
CA ILE A 60 5.10 -3.22 -10.22
C ILE A 60 4.52 -3.79 -8.92
N GLU A 61 3.96 -2.94 -8.06
CA GLU A 61 3.35 -3.35 -6.78
C GLU A 61 2.19 -4.33 -7.00
N GLU A 62 1.26 -4.00 -7.91
CA GLU A 62 0.12 -4.86 -8.24
C GLU A 62 0.57 -6.18 -8.90
N SER A 63 1.54 -6.12 -9.82
CA SER A 63 2.03 -7.32 -10.52
C SER A 63 2.75 -8.27 -9.57
N LEU A 64 3.57 -7.74 -8.65
CA LEU A 64 4.25 -8.55 -7.65
C LEU A 64 3.27 -9.14 -6.64
N ALA A 65 2.24 -8.39 -6.22
CA ALA A 65 1.20 -8.91 -5.34
C ALA A 65 0.47 -10.10 -5.97
N LYS A 66 0.04 -9.97 -7.23
CA LYS A 66 -0.60 -11.07 -7.98
C LYS A 66 0.30 -12.29 -8.09
N ALA A 67 1.58 -12.09 -8.44
CA ALA A 67 2.53 -13.18 -8.55
C ALA A 67 2.77 -13.89 -7.21
N ILE A 68 2.76 -13.17 -6.09
CA ILE A 68 2.84 -13.78 -4.74
C ILE A 68 1.58 -14.60 -4.46
N GLU A 69 0.39 -14.05 -4.72
CA GLU A 69 -0.88 -14.76 -4.52
C GLU A 69 -0.94 -16.05 -5.34
N GLU A 70 -0.50 -16.02 -6.60
CA GLU A 70 -0.41 -17.21 -7.46
C GLU A 70 0.51 -18.28 -6.84
N LEU A 71 1.68 -17.88 -6.33
CA LEU A 71 2.61 -18.81 -5.66
C LEU A 71 2.03 -19.38 -4.35
N GLU A 72 1.32 -18.57 -3.56
CA GLU A 72 0.63 -19.04 -2.35
C GLU A 72 -0.50 -20.01 -2.68
N GLN A 73 -1.24 -19.78 -3.78
CA GLN A 73 -2.26 -20.69 -4.26
C GLN A 73 -1.67 -22.02 -4.73
N GLU A 74 -0.57 -22.00 -5.49
CA GLU A 74 0.14 -23.21 -5.94
C GLU A 74 0.66 -24.04 -4.76
N LYS A 75 1.15 -23.35 -3.71
CA LYS A 75 1.62 -23.99 -2.48
C LYS A 75 0.47 -24.50 -1.60
N GLY A 76 -0.72 -23.90 -1.72
CA GLY A 76 -1.90 -24.18 -0.90
C GLY A 76 -1.91 -23.47 0.46
N GLU A 77 -0.94 -22.61 0.74
CA GLU A 77 -0.84 -21.83 1.98
C GLU A 77 -0.04 -20.54 1.77
N LYS A 78 -0.28 -19.55 2.65
CA LYS A 78 0.48 -18.29 2.64
C LYS A 78 1.93 -18.49 3.04
N PHE A 79 2.81 -17.60 2.59
CA PHE A 79 4.20 -17.62 3.04
C PHE A 79 4.30 -17.20 4.52
N PRO A 80 4.97 -17.98 5.39
CA PRO A 80 5.16 -17.59 6.78
C PRO A 80 6.08 -16.37 6.88
N GLN A 81 5.93 -15.59 7.97
CA GLN A 81 6.83 -14.47 8.23
C GLN A 81 8.26 -14.96 8.41
N ARG A 82 9.20 -14.32 7.71
CA ARG A 82 10.63 -14.65 7.81
C ARG A 82 11.12 -14.51 9.26
N GLU A 83 11.88 -15.49 9.73
CA GLU A 83 12.48 -15.47 11.08
C GLU A 83 13.62 -14.45 11.21
N ARG A 84 14.24 -14.07 10.09
CA ARG A 84 15.41 -13.18 10.04
C ARG A 84 15.32 -12.22 8.85
N GLN A 85 15.95 -11.06 8.99
CA GLN A 85 16.05 -10.08 7.90
C GLN A 85 16.90 -10.64 6.76
N LEU A 86 16.50 -10.36 5.52
CA LEU A 86 17.30 -10.71 4.35
C LEU A 86 18.59 -9.90 4.37
N VAL A 87 19.73 -10.58 4.45
CA VAL A 87 21.05 -9.98 4.19
C VAL A 87 21.19 -9.87 2.68
N GLY A 88 21.60 -8.70 2.17
CA GLY A 88 21.69 -8.45 0.74
C GLY A 88 22.58 -9.48 0.02
N GLY A 89 22.11 -9.97 -1.14
CA GLY A 89 22.94 -10.73 -2.09
C GLY A 89 22.53 -12.17 -2.36
N ARG A 90 21.92 -12.89 -1.40
CA ARG A 90 21.28 -14.22 -1.57
C ARG A 90 20.74 -14.74 -0.22
N PRO A 91 19.52 -15.29 -0.13
CA PRO A 91 19.11 -16.09 1.02
C PRO A 91 20.02 -17.32 1.14
N ILE A 92 20.67 -17.49 2.29
CA ILE A 92 21.31 -18.76 2.65
C ILE A 92 20.18 -19.66 3.14
N ILE A 93 19.80 -20.63 2.32
CA ILE A 93 18.95 -21.76 2.74
C ILE A 93 19.87 -22.78 3.42
#